data_AF-A0A1G0IMT0-F1
#
_entry.id   AF-A0A1G0IMT0-F1
#
_cell.length_a   1.000
_cell.length_b   1.000
_cell.length_c   1.000
_cell.angle_alpha   90.00
_cell.angle_beta   90.00
_cell.angle_gamma   90.00
#
_symmetry.space_group_name_H-M   'P 1'
#
loop_
_entity.id
_entity.type
_entity.pdbx_description
1 polymer ?
#
loop_
_entity_poly.entity_id
_entity_poly.type
_entity_poly.pdbx_seq_one_letter_code
_entity_poly.pdbx_strand_id
1 'polypeptide(L)'
;MSNQPATQNANNNNGEQAVFGTYARLMMLMNVERYNQDTSIKAAILESRLTRSQNALNESEKLLKQLKHTQAIIRDNLTSIVSVRPRTNTTPLPPNLPIWEKRHSTFDGEMGPLETKHQEQVTLFQNLMKKHKEHDKSPKSYAELITHFTGLENNLIKLRKHLRTLLSQVTQLNNEVASHTGSSAPALTQASTLTGPNQG
;
A
#
# COMPACT_ATOMS: atom_id res chain seq x y z
N MET A 1 -51.88 60.43 -55.89
CA MET A 1 -51.40 59.07 -56.22
C MET A 1 -50.32 58.70 -55.22
N SER A 2 -50.50 57.52 -54.64
CA SER A 2 -49.86 56.81 -53.53
C SER A 2 -48.46 57.20 -53.03
N ASN A 3 -48.37 57.45 -51.71
CA ASN A 3 -47.17 57.22 -50.89
C ASN A 3 -47.10 55.71 -50.55
N GLN A 4 -45.98 55.04 -50.86
CA GLN A 4 -45.62 53.75 -50.27
C GLN A 4 -44.66 53.99 -49.09
N PRO A 5 -44.84 53.34 -47.93
CA PRO A 5 -43.81 53.28 -46.90
C PRO A 5 -42.82 52.16 -47.21
N ALA A 6 -41.52 52.48 -47.11
CA ALA A 6 -40.44 51.49 -47.09
C ALA A 6 -40.56 50.64 -45.81
N THR A 7 -40.79 49.35 -45.97
CA THR A 7 -40.74 48.40 -44.86
C THR A 7 -39.29 48.19 -44.43
N GLN A 8 -39.04 48.51 -43.16
CA GLN A 8 -37.83 48.17 -42.41
C GLN A 8 -37.58 46.65 -42.48
N ASN A 9 -36.46 46.26 -43.07
CA ASN A 9 -35.91 44.91 -42.91
C ASN A 9 -34.67 44.99 -42.02
N ALA A 10 -34.91 45.17 -40.72
CA ALA A 10 -33.87 45.19 -39.70
C ALA A 10 -34.37 44.43 -38.47
N ASN A 11 -34.58 43.11 -38.59
CA ASN A 11 -34.87 42.32 -37.39
C ASN A 11 -34.42 40.84 -37.39
N ASN A 12 -33.80 40.32 -38.45
CA ASN A 12 -33.42 38.89 -38.48
C ASN A 12 -32.03 38.57 -37.88
N ASN A 13 -31.13 39.56 -37.69
CA ASN A 13 -29.78 39.28 -37.16
C ASN A 13 -29.72 39.14 -35.63
N ASN A 14 -30.73 39.62 -34.89
CA ASN A 14 -30.74 39.58 -33.42
C ASN A 14 -31.18 38.22 -32.85
N GLY A 15 -32.08 37.52 -33.54
CA GLY A 15 -32.55 36.19 -33.13
C GLY A 15 -31.47 35.12 -33.23
N GLU A 16 -30.69 35.14 -34.32
CA GLU A 16 -29.58 34.21 -34.52
C GLU A 16 -28.46 34.44 -33.50
N GLN A 17 -28.03 35.68 -33.25
CA GLN A 17 -27.03 35.98 -32.20
C GLN A 17 -27.49 35.56 -30.79
N ALA A 18 -28.77 35.72 -30.46
CA ALA A 18 -29.31 35.29 -29.17
C ALA A 18 -29.33 33.75 -29.02
N VAL A 19 -29.65 33.02 -30.09
CA VAL A 19 -29.63 31.54 -30.10
C VAL A 19 -28.20 31.00 -30.06
N PHE A 20 -27.27 31.57 -30.83
CA PHE A 20 -25.84 31.22 -30.78
C PHE A 20 -25.23 31.53 -29.40
N GLY A 21 -25.58 32.66 -28.78
CA GLY A 21 -25.16 33.01 -27.42
C GLY A 21 -25.71 32.06 -26.37
N THR A 22 -26.96 31.61 -26.52
CA THR A 22 -27.59 30.64 -25.62
C THR A 22 -26.96 29.25 -25.76
N TYR A 23 -26.72 28.80 -27.00
CA TYR A 23 -26.05 27.53 -27.28
C TYR A 23 -24.61 27.50 -26.75
N ALA A 24 -23.83 28.56 -26.99
CA ALA A 24 -22.47 28.69 -26.46
C ALA A 24 -22.45 28.62 -24.93
N ARG A 25 -23.42 29.28 -24.27
CA ARG A 25 -23.55 29.23 -22.80
C ARG A 25 -23.90 27.83 -22.29
N LEU A 26 -24.80 27.10 -22.96
CA LEU A 26 -25.11 25.70 -22.62
C LEU A 26 -23.90 24.78 -22.78
N MET A 27 -23.15 24.92 -23.87
CA MET A 27 -21.92 24.14 -24.10
C MET A 27 -20.86 24.43 -23.03
N MET A 28 -20.69 25.70 -22.62
CA MET A 28 -19.81 26.07 -21.52
C MET A 28 -20.25 25.44 -20.19
N LEU A 29 -21.54 25.48 -19.86
CA LEU A 29 -22.08 24.88 -18.64
C LEU A 29 -21.86 23.36 -18.61
N MET A 30 -22.15 22.66 -19.71
CA MET A 30 -21.91 21.22 -19.81
C MET A 30 -20.42 20.86 -19.68
N ASN A 31 -19.53 21.68 -20.25
CA ASN A 31 -18.08 21.48 -20.13
C ASN A 31 -17.60 21.68 -18.68
N VAL A 32 -18.13 22.68 -17.97
CA VAL A 32 -17.85 22.91 -16.55
C VAL A 32 -18.38 21.76 -15.70
N GLU A 33 -19.59 21.28 -15.96
CA GLU A 33 -20.19 20.16 -15.23
C GLU A 33 -19.39 18.87 -15.42
N ARG A 34 -18.99 18.57 -16.67
CA ARG A 34 -18.14 17.41 -16.98
C ARG A 34 -16.77 17.51 -16.30
N TYR A 35 -16.17 18.70 -16.28
CA TYR A 35 -14.90 18.95 -15.59
C TYR A 35 -15.02 18.73 -14.08
N ASN A 36 -16.09 19.24 -13.47
CA ASN A 36 -16.35 19.05 -12.04
C ASN A 36 -16.60 17.58 -11.69
N GLN A 37 -17.32 16.85 -12.55
CA GLN A 37 -17.57 15.43 -12.37
C GLN A 37 -16.27 14.60 -12.46
N ASP A 38 -15.42 14.85 -13.46
CA ASP A 38 -14.12 14.17 -13.60
C ASP A 38 -13.19 14.47 -12.40
N THR A 39 -13.20 15.73 -11.93
CA THR A 39 -12.46 16.14 -10.73
C THR A 39 -12.92 15.34 -9.50
N SER A 40 -14.25 15.25 -9.29
CA SER A 40 -14.85 14.53 -8.16
C SER A 40 -14.52 13.04 -8.19
N ILE A 41 -14.66 12.39 -9.35
CA ILE A 41 -14.34 10.97 -9.52
C ILE A 41 -12.87 10.71 -9.19
N LYS A 42 -11.94 11.52 -9.72
CA LYS A 42 -10.51 11.33 -9.48
C LYS A 42 -10.13 11.59 -8.03
N ALA A 43 -10.75 12.58 -7.37
CA ALA A 43 -10.57 12.81 -5.94
C ALA A 43 -11.00 11.58 -5.13
N ALA A 44 -12.18 11.01 -5.42
CA ALA A 44 -12.66 9.81 -4.74
C ALA A 44 -11.75 8.58 -4.95
N ILE A 45 -11.24 8.38 -6.17
CA ILE A 45 -10.27 7.31 -6.47
C ILE A 45 -8.99 7.50 -5.66
N LEU A 46 -8.49 8.74 -5.57
CA LEU A 46 -7.28 9.04 -4.82
C LEU A 46 -7.47 8.74 -3.32
N GLU A 47 -8.59 9.15 -2.73
CA GLU A 47 -8.88 8.93 -1.30
C GLU A 47 -8.99 7.44 -0.95
N SER A 48 -9.57 6.66 -1.86
CA SER A 48 -9.62 5.20 -1.74
C SER A 48 -8.20 4.60 -1.75
N ARG A 49 -7.33 5.04 -2.67
CA ARG A 49 -5.92 4.58 -2.77
C ARG A 49 -5.09 4.98 -1.55
N LEU A 50 -5.29 6.19 -1.05
CA LEU A 50 -4.64 6.71 0.14
C LEU A 50 -4.95 5.81 1.34
N THR A 51 -6.22 5.48 1.54
CA THR A 51 -6.68 4.58 2.60
C THR A 51 -6.06 3.18 2.45
N ARG A 52 -6.07 2.61 1.23
CA ARG A 52 -5.45 1.30 0.97
C ARG A 52 -3.95 1.28 1.23
N SER A 53 -3.24 2.32 0.80
CA SER A 53 -1.80 2.45 0.97
C SER A 53 -1.43 2.56 2.46
N GLN A 54 -2.18 3.37 3.23
CA GLN A 54 -2.01 3.47 4.67
C GLN A 54 -2.24 2.12 5.36
N ASN A 55 -3.30 1.40 5.01
CA ASN A 55 -3.59 0.08 5.57
C ASN A 55 -2.48 -0.93 5.24
N ALA A 56 -1.97 -0.92 4.00
CA ALA A 56 -0.89 -1.79 3.58
C ALA A 56 0.43 -1.47 4.31
N LEU A 57 0.73 -0.20 4.57
CA LEU A 57 1.87 0.22 5.40
C LEU A 57 1.74 -0.30 6.82
N ASN A 58 0.59 -0.06 7.46
CA ASN A 58 0.32 -0.53 8.82
C ASN A 58 0.44 -2.06 8.93
N GLU A 59 -0.04 -2.80 7.93
CA GLU A 59 0.11 -4.25 7.90
C GLU A 59 1.57 -4.67 7.77
N SER A 60 2.34 -4.03 6.88
CA SER A 60 3.76 -4.32 6.73
C SER A 60 4.56 -4.04 8.01
N GLU A 61 4.20 -2.99 8.76
CA GLU A 61 4.80 -2.69 10.06
C GLU A 61 4.48 -3.78 11.09
N LYS A 62 3.22 -4.24 11.15
CA LYS A 62 2.82 -5.36 12.03
C LYS A 62 3.60 -6.63 11.72
N LEU A 63 3.71 -6.99 10.44
CA LEU A 63 4.47 -8.16 10.00
C LEU A 63 5.96 -8.05 10.37
N LEU A 64 6.57 -6.88 10.20
CA LEU A 64 7.95 -6.64 10.63
C LEU A 64 8.14 -6.80 12.14
N LYS A 65 7.22 -6.25 12.95
CA LYS A 65 7.27 -6.40 14.42
C LYS A 65 7.13 -7.87 14.82
N GLN A 66 6.23 -8.63 14.20
CA GLN A 66 6.08 -10.07 14.44
C GLN A 66 7.33 -10.85 14.05
N LEU A 67 7.95 -10.51 12.92
CA LEU A 67 9.17 -11.15 12.44
C LEU A 67 10.34 -10.93 13.42
N LYS A 68 10.56 -9.67 13.85
CA LYS A 68 11.56 -9.30 14.87
C LYS A 68 11.36 -10.08 16.16
N HIS A 69 10.12 -10.12 16.65
CA HIS A 69 9.80 -10.80 17.88
C HIS A 69 10.06 -12.30 17.79
N THR A 70 9.64 -12.94 16.70
CA THR A 70 9.85 -14.38 16.49
C THR A 70 11.33 -14.72 16.36
N GLN A 71 12.12 -13.90 15.67
CA GLN A 71 13.57 -14.08 15.58
C GLN A 71 14.28 -13.94 16.92
N ALA A 72 13.85 -13.01 17.77
CA ALA A 72 14.40 -12.87 19.12
C ALA A 72 14.15 -14.15 19.94
N ILE A 73 12.94 -14.71 19.89
CA ILE A 73 12.61 -15.98 20.56
C ILE A 73 13.49 -17.13 20.06
N ILE A 74 13.68 -17.25 18.74
CA ILE A 74 14.56 -18.29 18.18
C ILE A 74 15.99 -18.10 18.67
N ARG A 75 16.50 -16.86 18.69
CA ARG A 75 17.85 -16.56 19.21
C ARG A 75 18.01 -16.98 20.67
N ASP A 76 17.03 -16.67 21.51
CA ASP A 76 17.04 -17.04 22.93
C ASP A 76 16.99 -18.56 23.10
N ASN A 77 16.14 -19.24 22.33
CA ASN A 77 16.03 -20.71 22.36
C ASN A 77 17.32 -21.39 21.88
N LEU A 78 17.92 -20.93 20.77
CA LEU A 78 19.20 -21.45 20.28
C LEU A 78 20.32 -21.22 21.31
N THR A 79 20.36 -20.04 21.92
CA THR A 79 21.33 -19.72 22.99
C THR A 79 21.15 -20.64 24.18
N SER A 80 19.90 -20.93 24.58
CA SER A 80 19.59 -21.88 25.65
C SER A 80 20.08 -23.29 25.33
N ILE A 81 19.82 -23.80 24.11
CA ILE A 81 20.31 -25.12 23.67
C ILE A 81 21.85 -25.22 23.80
N VAL A 82 22.57 -24.18 23.39
CA VAL A 82 24.03 -24.13 23.48
C VAL A 82 24.52 -23.95 24.93
N SER A 83 23.77 -23.20 25.75
CA SER A 83 24.13 -22.84 27.12
C SER A 83 23.79 -23.91 28.17
N VAL A 84 22.87 -24.84 27.89
CA VAL A 84 22.59 -26.04 28.71
C VAL A 84 23.74 -27.07 28.54
N ARG A 85 24.98 -26.58 28.65
CA ARG A 85 26.19 -27.35 28.90
C ARG A 85 26.37 -27.46 30.42
N PRO A 86 25.74 -28.41 31.13
CA PRO A 86 26.36 -28.85 32.38
C PRO A 86 27.69 -29.51 32.00
N ARG A 87 28.69 -29.37 32.87
CA ARG A 87 30.03 -29.98 32.78
C ARG A 87 30.01 -31.53 32.82
N THR A 88 28.91 -32.15 32.42
CA THR A 88 28.59 -33.57 32.49
C THR A 88 27.91 -34.01 31.18
N ASN A 89 28.73 -34.21 30.14
CA ASN A 89 28.65 -35.10 28.96
C ASN A 89 27.42 -35.96 28.58
N THR A 90 26.18 -35.75 29.04
CA THR A 90 25.08 -36.73 28.81
C THR A 90 23.90 -36.28 27.95
N THR A 91 23.77 -35.00 27.59
CA THR A 91 22.73 -34.56 26.64
C THR A 91 23.36 -34.27 25.27
N PRO A 92 23.17 -35.12 24.26
CA PRO A 92 23.66 -34.85 22.91
C PRO A 92 22.96 -33.62 22.34
N LEU A 93 23.73 -32.77 21.64
CA LEU A 93 23.17 -31.64 20.92
C LEU A 93 22.20 -32.13 19.84
N PRO A 94 21.15 -31.35 19.52
CA PRO A 94 20.27 -31.67 18.41
C PRO A 94 21.08 -31.79 17.11
N PRO A 95 20.90 -32.87 16.32
CA PRO A 95 21.65 -33.06 15.08
C PRO A 95 21.38 -31.96 14.05
N ASN A 96 20.23 -31.28 14.17
CA ASN A 96 19.81 -30.19 13.29
C ASN A 96 20.31 -28.80 13.73
N LEU A 97 21.02 -28.69 14.87
CA LEU A 97 21.47 -27.40 15.40
C LEU A 97 22.25 -26.54 14.37
N PRO A 98 23.23 -27.09 13.61
CA PRO A 98 23.94 -26.29 12.60
C PRO A 98 23.03 -25.77 11.48
N ILE A 99 21.96 -26.50 11.16
CA ILE A 99 20.98 -26.11 10.14
C ILE A 99 20.10 -24.96 10.67
N TRP A 100 19.67 -25.05 11.94
CA TRP A 100 18.88 -24.01 12.57
C TRP A 100 19.64 -22.70 12.72
N GLU A 101 20.90 -22.75 13.17
CA GLU A 101 21.77 -21.57 13.29
C GLU A 101 21.98 -20.91 11.93
N LYS A 102 22.24 -21.70 10.88
CA LYS A 102 22.40 -21.17 9.51
C LYS A 102 21.12 -20.51 9.00
N ARG A 103 19.94 -21.13 9.21
CA ARG A 103 18.64 -20.55 8.83
C ARG A 103 18.36 -19.26 9.59
N HIS A 104 18.56 -19.27 10.91
CA HIS A 104 18.39 -18.08 11.76
C HIS A 104 19.29 -16.93 11.33
N SER A 105 20.58 -17.20 11.08
CA SER A 105 21.55 -16.21 10.58
C SER A 105 21.15 -15.64 9.20
N THR A 106 20.60 -16.48 8.32
CA THR A 106 20.07 -16.00 7.02
C THR A 106 18.94 -15.01 7.24
N PHE A 107 17.99 -15.32 8.14
CA PHE A 107 16.90 -14.41 8.44
C PHE A 107 17.36 -13.11 9.10
N ASP A 108 18.36 -13.16 10.00
CA ASP A 108 18.95 -11.97 10.61
C ASP A 108 19.57 -11.04 9.53
N GLY A 109 20.20 -11.62 8.51
CA GLY A 109 20.75 -10.87 7.37
C GLY A 109 19.69 -10.19 6.49
N GLU A 110 18.47 -10.75 6.41
CA GLU A 110 17.38 -10.19 5.60
C GLU A 110 16.58 -9.07 6.29
N MET A 111 16.67 -8.96 7.62
CA MET A 111 15.90 -7.97 8.38
C MET A 111 16.23 -6.52 8.05
N GLY A 112 17.51 -6.16 8.07
CA GLY A 112 17.96 -4.79 7.80
C GLY A 112 17.46 -4.26 6.45
N PRO A 113 17.65 -5.00 5.35
CA PRO A 113 17.10 -4.63 4.04
C PRO A 113 15.58 -4.48 4.01
N LEU A 114 14.83 -5.30 4.75
CA LEU A 114 13.36 -5.23 4.79
C LEU A 114 12.85 -4.02 5.58
N GLU A 115 13.49 -3.70 6.69
CA GLU A 115 13.21 -2.49 7.46
C GLU A 115 13.48 -1.24 6.63
N THR A 116 14.60 -1.23 5.91
CA THR A 116 14.96 -0.14 5.00
C THR A 116 13.89 0.03 3.91
N LYS A 117 13.49 -1.05 3.24
CA LYS A 117 12.44 -1.02 2.21
C LYS A 117 11.09 -0.54 2.76
N HIS A 118 10.72 -0.96 3.97
CA HIS A 118 9.50 -0.47 4.61
C HIS A 118 9.59 1.04 4.87
N GLN A 119 10.70 1.50 5.44
CA GLN A 119 10.91 2.92 5.72
C GLN A 119 10.89 3.77 4.45
N GLU A 120 11.49 3.29 3.36
CA GLU A 120 11.41 3.94 2.04
C GLU A 120 9.96 4.11 1.58
N GLN A 121 9.10 3.08 1.76
CA GLN A 121 7.68 3.18 1.40
C GLN A 121 6.92 4.15 2.31
N VAL A 122 7.24 4.19 3.61
CA VAL A 122 6.68 5.17 4.57
C VAL A 122 7.02 6.59 4.12
N THR A 123 8.30 6.85 3.82
CA THR A 123 8.75 8.17 3.35
C THR A 123 8.10 8.55 2.03
N LEU A 124 8.00 7.62 1.09
CA LEU A 124 7.31 7.86 -0.18
C LEU A 124 5.84 8.22 0.04
N PHE A 125 5.12 7.47 0.89
CA PHE A 125 3.73 7.76 1.23
C PHE A 125 3.58 9.15 1.87
N GLN A 126 4.42 9.50 2.84
CA GLN A 126 4.39 10.82 3.48
C GLN A 126 4.63 11.96 2.47
N ASN A 127 5.56 11.78 1.54
CA ASN A 127 5.83 12.75 0.48
C ASN A 127 4.63 12.92 -0.46
N LEU A 128 3.98 11.81 -0.84
CA LEU A 128 2.77 11.85 -1.68
C LEU A 128 1.58 12.49 -0.95
N MET A 129 1.43 12.22 0.35
CA MET A 129 0.43 12.85 1.21
C MET A 129 0.63 14.37 1.30
N LYS A 130 1.88 14.81 1.43
CA LYS A 130 2.22 16.24 1.42
C LYS A 130 1.84 16.88 0.08
N LYS A 131 2.25 16.26 -1.04
CA LYS A 131 1.86 16.72 -2.38
C LYS A 131 0.36 16.81 -2.56
N HIS A 132 -0.40 15.82 -2.08
CA HIS A 132 -1.86 15.83 -2.14
C HIS A 132 -2.49 17.02 -1.42
N LYS A 133 -1.92 17.44 -0.27
CA LYS A 133 -2.40 18.60 0.49
C LYS A 133 -2.08 19.94 -0.17
N GLU A 134 -0.94 20.01 -0.86
CA GLU A 134 -0.41 21.25 -1.46
C GLU A 134 -0.88 21.50 -2.91
N HIS A 135 -1.40 20.48 -3.58
CA HIS A 135 -1.73 20.56 -5.00
C HIS A 135 -3.09 21.21 -5.30
N ASP A 136 -3.16 21.87 -6.46
CA ASP A 136 -4.43 22.31 -7.04
C ASP A 136 -5.36 21.12 -7.29
N LYS A 137 -6.64 21.29 -6.90
CA LYS A 137 -7.74 20.32 -7.06
C LYS A 137 -8.19 20.18 -8.51
N SER A 138 -7.24 19.96 -9.42
CA SER A 138 -7.49 19.77 -10.85
C SER A 138 -7.46 18.27 -11.23
N PRO A 139 -8.21 17.85 -12.26
CA PRO A 139 -8.19 16.47 -12.75
C PRO A 139 -6.80 15.94 -13.15
N LYS A 140 -5.94 16.82 -13.68
CA LYS A 140 -4.58 16.45 -14.12
C LYS A 140 -3.68 16.15 -12.92
N SER A 141 -3.76 17.00 -11.90
CA SER A 141 -3.06 16.83 -10.62
C SER A 141 -3.46 15.52 -9.94
N TYR A 142 -4.76 15.22 -9.87
CA TYR A 142 -5.22 13.95 -9.31
C TYR A 142 -4.74 12.73 -10.11
N ALA A 143 -4.71 12.80 -11.45
CA ALA A 143 -4.23 11.69 -12.27
C ALA A 143 -2.74 11.35 -12.03
N GLU A 144 -1.90 12.37 -11.82
CA GLU A 144 -0.49 12.19 -11.47
C GLU A 144 -0.34 11.50 -10.11
N LEU A 145 -1.05 12.01 -9.08
CA LEU A 145 -1.04 11.40 -7.75
C LEU A 145 -1.55 9.95 -7.77
N ILE A 146 -2.63 9.66 -8.49
CA ILE A 146 -3.15 8.30 -8.67
C ILE A 146 -2.08 7.36 -9.24
N THR A 147 -1.31 7.83 -10.21
CA THR A 147 -0.22 7.03 -10.81
C THR A 147 0.87 6.73 -9.80
N HIS A 148 1.28 7.72 -9.01
CA HIS A 148 2.28 7.51 -7.95
C HIS A 148 1.79 6.56 -6.85
N PHE A 149 0.54 6.70 -6.40
CA PHE A 149 -0.04 5.78 -5.42
C PHE A 149 -0.16 4.36 -5.97
N THR A 150 -0.46 4.18 -7.27
CA THR A 150 -0.46 2.86 -7.89
C THR A 150 0.93 2.20 -7.82
N GLY A 151 2.00 2.98 -8.05
CA GLY A 151 3.38 2.51 -7.89
C GLY A 151 3.70 2.10 -6.45
N LEU A 152 3.32 2.93 -5.47
CA LEU A 152 3.48 2.63 -4.05
C LEU A 152 2.73 1.35 -3.65
N GLU A 153 1.46 1.20 -4.06
CA GLU A 153 0.63 0.02 -3.76
C GLU A 153 1.29 -1.26 -4.27
N ASN A 154 1.83 -1.25 -5.50
CA ASN A 154 2.56 -2.38 -6.07
C ASN A 154 3.81 -2.76 -5.26
N ASN A 155 4.56 -1.77 -4.79
CA ASN A 155 5.74 -2.02 -3.94
C ASN A 155 5.32 -2.59 -2.58
N LEU A 156 4.25 -2.08 -1.97
CA LEU A 156 3.72 -2.57 -0.71
C LEU A 156 3.16 -3.99 -0.82
N ILE A 157 2.56 -4.37 -1.96
CA ILE A 157 2.15 -5.74 -2.23
C ILE A 157 3.36 -6.68 -2.23
N LYS A 158 4.43 -6.31 -2.95
CA LYS A 158 5.66 -7.11 -3.01
C LYS A 158 6.31 -7.25 -1.63
N LEU A 159 6.42 -6.13 -0.89
CA LEU A 159 7.00 -6.12 0.45
C LEU A 159 6.20 -7.00 1.41
N ARG A 160 4.87 -6.84 1.48
CA ARG A 160 4.02 -7.67 2.35
C ARG A 160 4.09 -9.14 1.99
N LYS A 161 4.11 -9.49 0.69
CA LYS A 161 4.29 -10.88 0.26
C LYS A 161 5.59 -11.46 0.80
N HIS A 162 6.70 -10.73 0.67
CA HIS A 162 8.00 -11.16 1.17
C HIS A 162 7.98 -11.33 2.70
N LEU A 163 7.45 -10.34 3.43
CA LEU A 163 7.35 -10.40 4.89
C LEU A 163 6.52 -11.58 5.38
N ARG A 164 5.39 -11.90 4.72
CA ARG A 164 4.57 -13.08 5.08
C ARG A 164 5.32 -14.39 4.82
N THR A 165 6.04 -14.49 3.70
CA THR A 165 6.87 -15.67 3.40
C THR A 165 7.94 -15.88 4.48
N LEU A 166 8.66 -14.82 4.84
CA LEU A 166 9.69 -14.90 5.88
C LEU A 166 9.10 -15.20 7.25
N LEU A 167 7.99 -14.55 7.61
CA LEU A 167 7.31 -14.84 8.88
C LEU A 167 6.89 -16.31 8.96
N SER A 168 6.38 -16.89 7.87
CA SER A 168 6.06 -18.31 7.81
C SER A 168 7.30 -19.20 8.00
N GLN A 169 8.41 -18.91 7.33
CA GLN A 169 9.66 -19.68 7.43
C GLN A 169 10.31 -19.56 8.82
N VAL A 170 10.28 -18.37 9.42
CA VAL A 170 10.78 -18.10 10.78
C VAL A 170 9.88 -18.79 11.81
N THR A 171 8.56 -18.76 11.63
CA THR A 171 7.63 -19.48 12.52
C THR A 171 7.84 -20.99 12.45
N GLN A 172 8.07 -21.53 11.25
CA GLN A 172 8.40 -22.94 11.07
C GLN A 172 9.70 -23.31 11.81
N LEU A 173 10.75 -22.49 11.64
CA LEU A 173 12.00 -22.69 12.37
C LEU A 173 11.78 -22.61 13.89
N ASN A 174 11.00 -21.65 14.36
CA ASN A 174 10.67 -21.54 15.78
C ASN A 174 9.99 -22.79 16.32
N ASN A 175 9.04 -23.38 15.58
CA ASN A 175 8.38 -24.61 15.99
C ASN A 175 9.35 -25.80 16.06
N GLU A 176 10.26 -25.91 15.09
CA GLU A 176 11.32 -26.94 15.09
C GLU A 176 12.25 -26.79 16.30
N VAL A 177 12.64 -25.57 16.66
CA VAL A 177 13.52 -25.30 17.80
C VAL A 177 12.76 -25.50 19.13
N ALA A 178 11.53 -25.01 19.22
CA ALA A 178 10.67 -25.09 20.41
C ALA A 178 10.34 -26.53 20.80
N SER A 179 10.13 -27.42 19.83
CA SER A 179 9.90 -28.85 20.10
C SER A 179 11.07 -29.53 20.82
N HIS A 180 12.28 -28.94 20.76
CA HIS A 180 13.48 -29.47 21.40
C HIS A 180 13.78 -28.81 22.76
N THR A 181 13.34 -27.58 22.99
CA THR A 181 13.55 -26.88 24.27
C THR A 181 12.40 -27.08 25.25
N GLY A 182 11.27 -27.66 24.82
CA GLY A 182 10.04 -27.74 25.61
C GLY A 182 9.38 -26.38 25.87
N SER A 183 9.91 -25.32 25.25
CA SER A 183 9.35 -23.98 25.29
C SER A 183 8.10 -23.96 24.42
N SER A 184 6.96 -23.57 24.96
CA SER A 184 5.74 -23.41 24.16
C SER A 184 5.97 -22.30 23.14
N ALA A 185 6.06 -22.67 21.86
CA ALA A 185 6.05 -21.70 20.77
C ALA A 185 4.83 -20.78 20.97
N PRO A 186 4.98 -19.44 20.91
CA PRO A 186 3.81 -18.59 20.89
C PRO A 186 2.95 -19.05 19.72
N ALA A 187 1.68 -19.36 20.00
CA ALA A 187 0.70 -19.66 18.98
C ALA A 187 0.50 -18.41 18.12
N LEU A 188 1.35 -18.26 17.09
CA LEU A 188 1.08 -17.35 15.98
C LEU A 188 -0.10 -17.98 15.26
N THR A 189 -1.29 -17.48 15.58
CA THR A 189 -2.51 -17.72 14.81
C THR A 189 -2.12 -17.62 13.35
N GLN A 190 -2.26 -18.74 12.64
CA GLN A 190 -1.75 -18.94 11.30
C GLN A 190 -2.00 -17.67 10.47
N ALA A 191 -0.95 -17.06 9.93
CA ALA A 191 -1.07 -16.08 8.86
C ALA A 191 -1.56 -16.74 7.54
N SER A 192 -2.24 -17.88 7.64
CA SER A 192 -2.88 -18.65 6.59
C SER A 192 -4.36 -18.33 6.60
N THR A 193 -4.75 -17.14 6.16
CA THR A 193 -6.08 -16.82 5.61
C THR A 193 -6.11 -15.38 5.11
N LEU A 194 -5.25 -15.07 4.14
CA LEU A 194 -5.50 -13.97 3.21
C LEU A 194 -5.21 -14.44 1.78
N THR A 195 -5.84 -15.54 1.39
CA THR A 195 -6.47 -15.59 0.06
C THR A 195 -7.74 -14.75 0.12
N GLY A 196 -7.58 -13.42 0.12
CA GLY A 196 -8.64 -12.49 -0.25
C GLY A 196 -8.54 -12.25 -1.76
N PRO A 197 -9.67 -12.11 -2.48
CA PRO A 197 -9.75 -12.42 -3.88
C PRO A 197 -8.88 -11.48 -4.73
N ASN A 198 -8.21 -12.10 -5.68
CA ASN A 198 -7.81 -11.48 -6.92
C ASN A 198 -9.08 -11.01 -7.65
N GLN A 199 -9.63 -9.83 -7.36
CA GLN A 199 -10.63 -9.18 -8.20
C GLN A 199 -10.56 -7.64 -8.07
N GLY A 200 -10.37 -6.96 -9.21
CA GLY A 200 -10.67 -5.53 -9.42
C GLY A 200 -9.46 -4.62 -9.42
#